data_AF-A0A2V6F0I5-F1
#
_entry.id   AF-A0A2V6F0I5-F1
#
_cell.length_a   1.000
_cell.length_b   1.000
_cell.length_c   1.000
_cell.angle_alpha   90.00
_cell.angle_beta   90.00
_cell.angle_gamma   90.00
#
_symmetry.space_group_name_H-M   'P 1'
#
loop_
_entity.id
_entity.type
_entity.pdbx_description
1 polymer ?
#
loop_
_entity_poly.entity_id
_entity_poly.type
_entity_poly.pdbx_seq_one_letter_code
_entity_poly.pdbx_strand_id
1 'polypeptide(L)'
;MNSDQRNAMKFLRKHLSAELARHSRTGAEIELQKQSHDSVLREKDRLRGAFEKACFYVLDNPRRKGLVNHPRDWPHLGAIVPGHPFLHPLKDDFWELFWKLYQQHREPMPS
;
A
#
# COMPACT_ATOMS: atom_id res chain seq x y z
N MET A 1 -11.86 13.87 9.38
CA MET A 1 -12.18 12.43 9.38
C MET A 1 -11.14 11.68 10.21
N ASN A 2 -11.50 11.03 11.31
CA ASN A 2 -10.55 10.22 12.09
C ASN A 2 -10.69 8.74 11.67
N SER A 3 -9.64 8.19 11.07
CA SER A 3 -9.56 6.75 10.77
C SER A 3 -9.07 6.00 12.02
N ASP A 4 -9.86 5.06 12.54
CA ASP A 4 -9.43 4.17 13.62
C ASP A 4 -8.60 3.00 13.06
N GLN A 5 -7.31 3.27 12.89
CA GLN A 5 -6.34 2.28 12.40
C GLN A 5 -6.26 1.04 13.30
N ARG A 6 -6.47 1.19 14.62
CA ARG A 6 -6.42 0.06 15.56
C ARG A 6 -7.58 -0.89 15.32
N ASN A 7 -8.79 -0.35 15.14
CA ASN A 7 -9.96 -1.16 14.84
C ASN A 7 -9.85 -1.82 13.45
N ALA A 8 -9.39 -1.08 12.44
CA ALA A 8 -9.16 -1.63 11.11
C ALA A 8 -8.14 -2.78 11.12
N MET A 9 -7.01 -2.60 11.82
CA MET A 9 -5.99 -3.65 11.96
C MET A 9 -6.48 -4.83 12.78
N LYS A 10 -7.28 -4.63 13.83
CA LYS A 10 -7.91 -5.72 14.60
C LYS A 10 -8.81 -6.57 13.69
N PHE A 11 -9.65 -5.92 12.88
CA PHE A 11 -10.51 -6.59 11.91
C PHE A 11 -9.68 -7.38 10.88
N LEU A 12 -8.72 -6.72 10.22
CA LEU A 12 -7.87 -7.35 9.21
C LEU A 12 -7.12 -8.56 9.76
N ARG A 13 -6.46 -8.43 10.91
CA ARG A 13 -5.69 -9.52 11.52
C ARG A 13 -6.57 -10.69 11.90
N LYS A 14 -7.76 -10.45 12.49
CA LYS A 14 -8.69 -11.53 12.84
C LYS A 14 -9.06 -12.38 11.62
N HIS A 15 -9.47 -11.73 10.54
CA HIS A 15 -9.95 -12.44 9.35
C HIS A 15 -8.79 -13.03 8.53
N LEU A 16 -7.68 -12.32 8.40
CA LEU A 16 -6.51 -12.83 7.69
C LEU A 16 -5.88 -14.02 8.40
N SER A 17 -5.78 -14.02 9.74
CA SER A 17 -5.27 -15.17 10.48
C SER A 17 -6.13 -16.43 10.29
N ALA A 18 -7.46 -16.29 10.25
CA ALA A 18 -8.34 -17.42 9.97
C ALA A 18 -8.11 -17.99 8.57
N GLU A 19 -7.91 -17.13 7.57
CA GLU A 19 -7.60 -17.55 6.21
C GLU A 19 -6.21 -18.19 6.09
N LEU A 20 -5.20 -17.64 6.75
CA LEU A 20 -3.86 -18.22 6.79
C LEU A 20 -3.87 -19.61 7.43
N ALA A 21 -4.60 -19.80 8.54
CA ALA A 21 -4.74 -21.11 9.17
C ALA A 21 -5.45 -22.12 8.25
N ARG A 22 -6.50 -21.67 7.54
CA ARG A 22 -7.28 -22.50 6.60
C ARG A 22 -6.45 -22.99 5.41
N HIS A 23 -5.50 -22.18 4.94
CA HIS A 23 -4.67 -22.48 3.76
C HIS A 23 -3.24 -22.92 4.08
N SER A 24 -2.86 -22.95 5.35
CA SER A 24 -1.57 -23.48 5.77
C SER A 24 -1.53 -24.98 5.44
N ARG A 25 -0.80 -25.33 4.38
CA ARG A 25 -0.56 -26.74 4.01
C ARG A 25 0.27 -27.41 5.10
N THR A 26 0.08 -28.71 5.27
CA THR A 26 0.70 -29.54 6.31
C THR A 26 2.19 -29.22 6.51
N GLY A 27 2.53 -28.68 7.68
CA GLY A 27 3.90 -28.58 8.20
C GLY A 27 4.45 -27.16 8.45
N ALA A 28 3.80 -26.09 7.99
CA ALA A 28 4.24 -24.72 8.27
C ALA A 28 3.10 -23.88 8.86
N GLU A 29 3.26 -23.46 10.11
CA GLU A 29 2.34 -22.52 10.77
C GLU A 29 2.65 -21.11 10.27
N ILE A 30 1.74 -20.54 9.48
CA ILE A 30 1.88 -19.16 8.99
C ILE A 30 1.17 -18.23 9.95
N GLU A 31 1.94 -17.42 10.68
CA GLU A 31 1.40 -16.45 11.63
C GLU A 31 1.79 -15.00 11.29
N LEU A 32 0.96 -14.06 11.74
CA LEU A 32 1.25 -12.64 11.66
C LEU A 32 2.15 -12.22 12.83
N GLN A 33 3.22 -11.46 12.54
CA GLN A 33 4.08 -10.85 13.57
C GLN A 33 3.27 -10.08 14.64
N LYS A 34 3.70 -10.12 15.91
CA LYS A 34 2.97 -9.53 17.05
C LYS A 34 2.66 -8.04 16.89
N GLN A 35 3.61 -7.27 16.33
CA GLN A 35 3.45 -5.85 16.09
C GLN A 35 3.73 -5.53 14.62
N SER A 36 2.83 -4.77 13.99
CA SER A 36 3.08 -4.20 12.67
C SER A 36 3.97 -2.97 12.78
N HIS A 37 4.90 -2.80 11.86
CA HIS A 37 5.56 -1.52 11.66
C HIS A 37 4.53 -0.54 11.05
N ASP A 38 4.30 0.58 11.73
CA ASP A 38 3.38 1.62 11.29
C ASP A 38 4.11 2.97 11.23
N SER A 39 3.91 3.69 10.13
CA SER A 39 4.40 5.04 9.94
C SER A 39 3.31 5.85 9.24
N VAL A 40 2.60 6.64 10.03
CA VAL A 40 1.52 7.49 9.53
C VAL A 40 2.11 8.62 8.68
N LEU A 41 1.68 8.70 7.42
CA LEU A 41 2.04 9.80 6.52
C LEU A 41 1.51 11.12 7.08
N ARG A 42 2.42 12.07 7.31
CA ARG A 42 2.09 13.43 7.78
C ARG A 42 1.92 14.37 6.60
N GLU A 43 1.53 15.62 6.88
CA GLU A 43 1.34 16.70 5.88
C GLU A 43 2.49 16.75 4.86
N LYS A 44 3.73 16.77 5.34
CA LYS A 44 4.93 16.83 4.49
C LYS A 44 5.11 15.59 3.61
N ASP A 45 4.68 14.42 4.08
CA ASP A 45 4.85 13.15 3.38
C ASP A 45 3.79 12.98 2.29
N ARG A 46 2.70 13.77 2.35
CA ARG A 46 1.61 13.81 1.36
C ARG A 46 1.89 14.76 0.19
N LEU A 47 3.01 15.47 0.20
CA LEU A 47 3.40 16.38 -0.88
C LEU A 47 3.85 15.59 -2.12
N ARG A 48 3.69 16.23 -3.30
CA ARG A 48 4.23 15.71 -4.56
C ARG A 48 5.74 15.45 -4.43
N GLY A 49 6.21 14.35 -5.01
CA GLY A 49 7.57 13.84 -4.83
C GLY A 49 7.79 13.10 -3.51
N ALA A 50 7.39 13.66 -2.36
CA ALA A 50 7.55 12.99 -1.05
C ALA A 50 6.70 11.71 -0.96
N PHE A 51 5.43 11.81 -1.34
CA PHE A 51 4.51 10.68 -1.38
C PHE A 51 4.95 9.64 -2.41
N GLU A 52 5.35 10.09 -3.62
CA GLU A 52 5.83 9.22 -4.69
C GLU A 52 7.05 8.42 -4.22
N LYS A 53 8.00 9.06 -3.53
CA LYS A 53 9.18 8.40 -2.96
C LYS A 53 8.81 7.30 -1.95
N ALA A 54 7.82 7.54 -1.10
CA ALA A 54 7.32 6.53 -0.17
C ALA A 54 6.69 5.34 -0.92
N CYS A 55 5.90 5.61 -1.97
CA CYS A 55 5.35 4.55 -2.81
C CYS A 55 6.44 3.77 -3.55
N PHE A 56 7.41 4.44 -4.18
CA PHE A 56 8.51 3.77 -4.87
C PHE A 56 9.35 2.91 -3.93
N TYR A 57 9.53 3.32 -2.67
CA TYR A 57 10.17 2.47 -1.67
C TYR A 57 9.42 1.14 -1.49
N VAL A 58 8.09 1.19 -1.37
CA VAL A 58 7.26 -0.03 -1.24
C VAL A 58 7.32 -0.89 -2.50
N LEU A 59 7.21 -0.27 -3.68
CA LEU A 59 7.25 -0.95 -4.98
C LEU A 59 8.60 -1.63 -5.23
N ASP A 60 9.69 -1.05 -4.74
CA ASP A 60 11.06 -1.55 -4.95
C ASP A 60 11.48 -2.61 -3.92
N ASN A 61 10.71 -2.82 -2.84
CA ASN A 61 11.03 -3.78 -1.79
C ASN A 61 11.31 -5.22 -2.29
N PRO A 62 10.53 -5.80 -3.22
CA PRO A 62 10.80 -7.14 -3.75
C PRO A 62 12.19 -7.24 -4.38
N ARG A 63 12.62 -6.22 -5.14
CA ARG A 63 13.96 -6.15 -5.72
C ARG A 63 15.02 -6.00 -4.64
N ARG A 64 14.82 -5.09 -3.68
CA ARG A 64 15.74 -4.87 -2.54
C ARG A 64 15.93 -6.12 -1.68
N LYS A 65 14.95 -7.02 -1.67
CA LYS A 65 15.00 -8.32 -0.97
C LYS A 65 15.50 -9.46 -1.85
N GLY A 66 15.88 -9.20 -3.10
CA GLY A 66 16.41 -10.20 -4.04
C GLY A 66 15.36 -11.19 -4.54
N LEU A 67 14.06 -10.88 -4.42
CA LEU A 67 12.98 -11.75 -4.89
C LEU A 67 12.78 -11.65 -6.40
N VAL A 68 13.13 -10.50 -6.99
CA VAL A 68 13.02 -10.20 -8.42
C VAL A 68 14.16 -9.28 -8.85
N ASN A 69 14.47 -9.25 -10.15
CA ASN A 69 15.50 -8.38 -10.70
C ASN A 69 14.99 -6.95 -10.94
N HIS A 70 13.71 -6.82 -11.31
CA HIS A 70 13.05 -5.53 -11.51
C HIS A 70 11.67 -5.51 -10.82
N PRO A 71 11.20 -4.37 -10.27
CA PRO A 71 9.90 -4.29 -9.59
C PRO A 71 8.72 -4.77 -10.44
N ARG A 72 8.77 -4.56 -11.76
CA ARG A 72 7.74 -5.02 -12.72
C ARG A 72 7.58 -6.54 -12.76
N ASP A 73 8.58 -7.29 -12.33
CA ASP A 73 8.53 -8.75 -12.34
C ASP A 73 7.79 -9.30 -11.11
N TRP A 74 7.43 -8.45 -10.14
CA TRP A 74 6.69 -8.86 -8.95
C TRP A 74 5.19 -8.92 -9.23
N PRO A 75 4.54 -10.11 -9.20
CA PRO A 75 3.14 -10.26 -9.59
C PRO A 75 2.15 -9.66 -8.58
N HIS A 76 2.60 -9.31 -7.38
CA HIS A 76 1.77 -8.75 -6.31
C HIS A 76 2.01 -7.25 -6.11
N LEU A 77 2.29 -6.54 -7.22
CA LEU A 77 2.53 -5.10 -7.26
C LEU A 77 1.35 -4.37 -7.92
N GLY A 78 1.08 -3.13 -7.50
CA GLY A 78 0.05 -2.30 -8.11
C GLY A 78 -0.46 -1.19 -7.19
N ALA A 79 -1.51 -0.51 -7.64
CA ALA A 79 -2.27 0.43 -6.84
C ALA A 79 -3.76 0.30 -7.17
N ILE A 80 -4.61 0.67 -6.21
CA ILE A 80 -6.05 0.79 -6.42
C ILE A 80 -6.39 2.27 -6.31
N VAL A 81 -6.77 2.88 -7.43
CA VAL A 81 -7.26 4.25 -7.48
C VAL A 81 -8.76 4.19 -7.78
N PRO A 82 -9.64 4.74 -6.91
CA PRO A 82 -11.08 4.72 -7.14
C PRO A 82 -11.46 5.25 -8.52
N GLY A 83 -12.31 4.51 -9.23
CA GLY A 83 -12.73 4.83 -10.60
C GLY A 83 -11.69 4.56 -11.71
N HIS A 84 -10.48 4.12 -11.36
CA HIS A 84 -9.35 3.98 -12.29
C HIS A 84 -8.62 2.64 -12.10
N PRO A 85 -9.28 1.49 -12.39
CA PRO A 85 -8.76 0.16 -12.05
C PRO A 85 -7.51 -0.27 -12.83
N PHE A 86 -7.19 0.40 -13.93
CA PHE A 86 -6.05 0.07 -14.80
C PHE A 86 -4.83 0.98 -14.61
N LEU A 87 -4.92 1.94 -13.67
CA LEU A 87 -3.79 2.77 -13.28
C LEU A 87 -2.74 1.91 -12.59
N HIS A 88 -1.50 2.01 -13.07
CA HIS A 88 -0.39 1.23 -12.53
C HIS A 88 0.81 2.12 -12.21
N PRO A 89 1.36 2.10 -10.97
CA PRO A 89 2.42 3.02 -10.52
C PRO A 89 3.71 3.07 -11.33
N LEU A 90 3.96 2.02 -12.13
CA LEU A 90 5.14 1.89 -12.99
C LEU A 90 4.89 2.28 -14.46
N LYS A 91 3.72 2.83 -14.79
CA LYS A 91 3.43 3.44 -16.09
C LYS A 91 3.76 4.93 -16.03
N ASP A 92 4.24 5.48 -17.14
CA ASP A 92 4.81 6.83 -17.20
C ASP A 92 3.79 7.92 -16.87
N ASP A 93 2.53 7.72 -17.22
CA ASP A 93 1.41 8.67 -17.02
C ASP A 93 0.76 8.58 -15.63
N PHE A 94 1.10 7.55 -14.84
CA PHE A 94 0.41 7.27 -13.59
C PHE A 94 0.46 8.44 -12.60
N TRP A 95 1.65 8.99 -12.35
CA TRP A 95 1.82 9.97 -11.29
C TRP A 95 1.16 11.30 -11.62
N GLU A 96 1.23 11.71 -12.88
CA GLU A 96 0.57 12.92 -13.34
C GLU A 96 -0.97 12.80 -13.21
N LEU A 97 -1.53 11.67 -13.65
CA LEU A 97 -2.95 11.39 -13.50
C LEU A 97 -3.36 11.23 -12.03
N PHE A 98 -2.56 10.56 -11.21
CA PHE A 98 -2.80 10.42 -9.78
C PHE A 98 -2.91 11.78 -9.10
N TRP A 99 -1.98 12.71 -9.35
CA TRP A 99 -2.04 14.04 -8.73
C TRP A 99 -3.21 14.89 -9.21
N LYS A 100 -3.59 14.76 -10.48
CA LYS A 100 -4.80 15.41 -11.00
C LYS A 100 -6.04 14.91 -10.27
N LEU A 101 -6.20 13.59 -10.13
CA LEU A 101 -7.32 12.97 -9.43
C LEU A 101 -7.32 13.31 -7.94
N TYR A 102 -6.16 13.27 -7.30
CA TYR A 102 -6.01 13.64 -5.90
C TYR A 102 -6.45 15.09 -5.66
N GLN A 103 -6.05 16.03 -6.51
CA GLN A 103 -6.49 17.43 -6.39
C GLN A 103 -7.98 17.61 -6.58
N GLN A 104 -8.60 16.84 -7.49
CA GLN A 104 -10.05 16.89 -7.73
C GLN A 104 -10.88 16.35 -6.55
N HIS A 105 -10.34 15.37 -5.82
CA HIS A 105 -11.08 14.67 -4.76
C HIS A 105 -10.67 15.05 -3.34
N ARG A 106 -9.53 15.72 -3.14
CA ARG A 106 -9.12 16.14 -1.79
C ARG A 106 -10.08 17.18 -1.24
N GLU A 107 -10.35 17.08 0.06
CA GLU A 107 -11.02 18.18 0.77
C GLU A 107 -10.18 19.46 0.63
N PRO A 108 -10.81 20.63 0.42
CA PRO A 108 -10.10 21.90 0.47
C PRO A 108 -9.44 22.05 1.85
N MET A 109 -8.23 22.62 1.89
CA MET A 109 -7.63 22.92 3.20
C MET A 109 -8.52 23.94 3.92
N PRO A 110 -8.83 23.73 5.21
CA PRO A 110 -9.53 24.75 5.98
C PRO A 110 -8.69 26.04 5.97
N SER A 111 -9.36 27.15 5.69
CA SER A 111 -8.78 28.50 5.66
C SER A 111 -8.16 28.92 6.99
#